data_AF-A0A2C6CBD2-F1
#
_entry.id   AF-A0A2C6CBD2-F1
#
_cell.length_a   1.000
_cell.length_b   1.000
_cell.length_c   1.000
_cell.angle_alpha   90.00
_cell.angle_beta   90.00
_cell.angle_gamma   90.00
#
_symmetry.space_group_name_H-M   'P 1'
#
loop_
_entity.id
_entity.type
_entity.pdbx_description
1 polymer ?
#
loop_
_entity_poly.entity_id
_entity_poly.type
_entity_poly.pdbx_seq_one_letter_code
_entity_poly.pdbx_strand_id
1 'polypeptide(L)'
;MLNKNDEIKINKAIDGIIIEISERLPKEDKELEIAFEETEQITFGIVKNRINNLLLDLEFYLQTEALKKEIFSTSENQVLFYKKNLFKKVKEENKFDMTQKIKYKKGEELEKNLKEAGIIFATSGVVSIIIPSIVPVSIGLVIAGVLYYNAKKSSKIRKNKFNEIIKEYLKNLKISLQKWVESVDKYYENEINKLEDEIKNSKKELKDGEE
;
A
#
# COMPACT_ATOMS: atom_id res chain seq x y z
N MET A 1 8.96 -11.40 0.28
CA MET A 1 8.74 -12.57 -0.61
C MET A 1 8.81 -12.26 -2.11
N LEU A 2 8.33 -11.11 -2.62
CA LEU A 2 8.40 -10.79 -4.05
C LEU A 2 9.82 -10.97 -4.60
N ASN A 3 9.93 -11.66 -5.73
CA ASN A 3 11.22 -11.76 -6.45
C ASN A 3 11.50 -10.47 -7.22
N LYS A 4 12.77 -10.28 -7.61
CA LYS A 4 13.23 -9.05 -8.30
C LYS A 4 12.46 -8.74 -9.58
N ASN A 5 12.08 -9.75 -10.36
CA ASN A 5 11.38 -9.53 -11.63
C ASN A 5 9.96 -9.03 -11.40
N ASP A 6 9.26 -9.59 -10.42
CA ASP A 6 7.91 -9.17 -10.08
C ASP A 6 7.91 -7.81 -9.38
N GLU A 7 8.92 -7.52 -8.55
CA GLU A 7 9.16 -6.18 -7.99
C GLU A 7 9.32 -5.12 -9.09
N ILE A 8 10.06 -5.42 -10.17
CA ILE A 8 10.19 -4.52 -11.33
C ILE A 8 8.84 -4.27 -12.01
N LYS A 9 8.02 -5.31 -12.21
CA LYS A 9 6.69 -5.18 -12.83
C LYS A 9 5.76 -4.33 -11.98
N ILE A 10 5.75 -4.56 -10.67
CA ILE A 10 4.96 -3.78 -9.71
C ILE A 10 5.42 -2.32 -9.71
N ASN A 11 6.72 -2.07 -9.67
CA ASN A 11 7.27 -0.70 -9.76
C ASN A 11 6.86 -0.01 -11.07
N LYS A 12 6.83 -0.74 -12.20
CA LYS A 12 6.34 -0.21 -13.47
C LYS A 12 4.84 0.13 -13.42
N ALA A 13 4.03 -0.67 -12.74
CA ALA A 13 2.61 -0.37 -12.53
C ALA A 13 2.42 0.89 -11.67
N ILE A 14 3.23 1.05 -10.61
CA ILE A 14 3.25 2.27 -9.79
C ILE A 14 3.67 3.47 -10.63
N ASP A 15 4.72 3.36 -11.46
CA ASP A 15 5.15 4.43 -12.35
C ASP A 15 4.03 4.85 -13.31
N GLY A 16 3.26 3.89 -13.86
CA GLY A 16 2.09 4.18 -14.67
C GLY A 16 1.01 4.97 -13.93
N ILE A 17 0.76 4.68 -12.64
CA ILE A 17 -0.16 5.47 -11.79
C ILE A 17 0.36 6.91 -11.66
N ILE A 18 1.65 7.08 -11.33
CA ILE A 18 2.25 8.41 -11.11
C ILE A 18 2.26 9.25 -12.39
N ILE A 19 2.58 8.64 -13.53
CA ILE A 19 2.55 9.30 -14.84
C ILE A 19 1.14 9.78 -15.17
N GLU A 20 0.13 8.92 -15.03
CA GLU A 20 -1.26 9.29 -15.33
C GLU A 20 -1.75 10.43 -14.41
N ILE A 21 -1.38 10.41 -13.12
CA ILE A 21 -1.70 11.52 -12.20
C ILE A 21 -1.03 12.78 -12.71
N SER A 22 0.28 12.74 -12.95
CA SER A 22 1.05 13.90 -13.42
C SER A 22 0.51 14.51 -14.72
N GLU A 23 0.01 13.69 -15.64
CA GLU A 23 -0.54 14.16 -16.92
C GLU A 23 -1.88 14.88 -16.77
N ARG A 24 -2.67 14.53 -15.75
CA ARG A 24 -3.98 15.15 -15.48
C ARG A 24 -3.92 16.34 -14.53
N LEU A 25 -2.84 16.50 -13.77
CA LEU A 25 -2.68 17.64 -12.87
C LEU A 25 -2.51 18.96 -13.65
N PRO A 26 -2.96 20.09 -13.08
CA PRO A 26 -2.74 21.42 -13.66
C PRO A 26 -1.26 21.70 -13.88
N LYS A 27 -0.92 22.30 -15.03
CA LYS A 27 0.45 22.70 -15.36
C LYS A 27 0.75 24.16 -15.00
N GLU A 28 -0.28 24.96 -14.82
CA GLU A 28 -0.20 26.36 -14.44
C GLU A 28 -0.39 26.48 -12.92
N ASP A 29 0.28 27.46 -12.32
CA ASP A 29 0.10 27.72 -10.90
C ASP A 29 -1.33 28.22 -10.64
N LYS A 30 -1.97 27.63 -9.64
CA LYS A 30 -3.32 27.95 -9.18
C LYS A 30 -3.28 28.35 -7.72
N GLU A 31 -4.39 28.88 -7.21
CA GLU A 31 -4.56 29.04 -5.77
C GLU A 31 -4.42 27.70 -5.06
N LEU A 32 -3.64 27.70 -3.98
CA LEU A 32 -3.20 26.49 -3.29
C LEU A 32 -4.35 25.55 -2.90
N GLU A 33 -5.45 26.10 -2.40
CA GLU A 33 -6.63 25.35 -1.96
C GLU A 33 -7.29 24.61 -3.13
N ILE A 34 -7.63 25.33 -4.20
CA ILE A 34 -8.19 24.77 -5.44
C ILE A 34 -7.29 23.68 -5.99
N ALA A 35 -5.99 23.94 -6.00
CA ALA A 35 -5.01 23.07 -6.59
C ALA A 35 -4.81 21.76 -5.78
N PHE A 36 -4.92 21.82 -4.44
CA PHE A 36 -4.95 20.63 -3.58
C PHE A 36 -6.23 19.81 -3.76
N GLU A 37 -7.40 20.45 -3.83
CA GLU A 37 -8.67 19.74 -4.05
C GLU A 37 -8.68 19.00 -5.40
N GLU A 38 -8.22 19.64 -6.47
CA GLU A 38 -8.08 19.01 -7.78
C GLU A 38 -7.09 17.83 -7.73
N THR A 39 -5.96 18.01 -7.04
CA THR A 39 -4.94 16.96 -6.88
C THR A 39 -5.50 15.74 -6.15
N GLU A 40 -6.25 15.98 -5.08
CA GLU A 40 -6.94 14.94 -4.33
C GLU A 40 -7.90 14.15 -5.24
N GLN A 41 -8.80 14.84 -5.94
CA GLN A 41 -9.79 14.22 -6.81
C GLN A 41 -9.15 13.41 -7.94
N ILE A 42 -8.14 13.97 -8.61
CA ILE A 42 -7.43 13.32 -9.71
C ILE A 42 -6.71 12.06 -9.21
N THR A 43 -5.97 12.18 -8.11
CA THR A 43 -5.23 11.06 -7.53
C THR A 43 -6.17 9.92 -7.16
N PHE A 44 -7.25 10.23 -6.43
CA PHE A 44 -8.22 9.22 -6.03
C PHE A 44 -8.90 8.56 -7.22
N GLY A 45 -9.31 9.35 -8.22
CA GLY A 45 -9.93 8.81 -9.44
C GLY A 45 -9.02 7.83 -10.17
N ILE A 46 -7.73 8.15 -10.29
CA ILE A 46 -6.76 7.29 -10.98
C ILE A 46 -6.45 6.04 -10.16
N VAL A 47 -6.14 6.20 -8.87
CA VAL A 47 -5.80 5.06 -8.00
C VAL A 47 -6.98 4.10 -7.94
N LYS A 48 -8.23 4.60 -7.82
CA LYS A 48 -9.45 3.78 -7.90
C LYS A 48 -9.44 2.83 -9.08
N ASN A 49 -9.10 3.35 -10.24
CA ASN A 49 -9.20 2.59 -11.49
C ASN A 49 -8.07 1.57 -11.62
N ARG A 50 -6.92 1.80 -10.99
CA ARG A 50 -5.70 0.98 -11.17
C ARG A 50 -5.42 0.00 -10.04
N ILE A 51 -5.88 0.29 -8.83
CA ILE A 51 -5.50 -0.46 -7.63
C ILE A 51 -5.95 -1.91 -7.64
N ASN A 52 -7.12 -2.24 -8.21
CA ASN A 52 -7.57 -3.62 -8.30
C ASN A 52 -6.61 -4.47 -9.14
N ASN A 53 -6.09 -3.92 -10.23
CA ASN A 53 -5.10 -4.62 -11.06
C ASN A 53 -3.78 -4.79 -10.28
N LEU A 54 -3.33 -3.76 -9.57
CA LEU A 54 -2.15 -3.85 -8.72
C LEU A 54 -2.29 -4.92 -7.63
N LEU A 55 -3.46 -5.00 -6.97
CA LEU A 55 -3.75 -6.00 -5.95
C LEU A 55 -3.81 -7.42 -6.53
N LEU A 56 -4.37 -7.60 -7.72
CA LEU A 56 -4.41 -8.88 -8.42
C LEU A 56 -3.00 -9.35 -8.80
N ASP A 57 -2.18 -8.45 -9.35
CA ASP A 57 -0.78 -8.73 -9.67
C ASP A 57 0.01 -9.13 -8.42
N LEU A 58 -0.12 -8.36 -7.33
CA LEU A 58 0.51 -8.66 -6.05
C LEU A 58 0.09 -10.03 -5.52
N GLU A 59 -1.21 -10.32 -5.47
CA GLU A 59 -1.72 -11.60 -5.01
C GLU A 59 -1.14 -12.74 -5.84
N PHE A 60 -1.18 -12.61 -7.17
CA PHE A 60 -0.68 -13.63 -8.09
C PHE A 60 0.81 -13.90 -7.89
N TYR A 61 1.65 -12.85 -7.86
CA TYR A 61 3.09 -13.01 -7.68
C TYR A 61 3.45 -13.59 -6.32
N LEU A 62 2.82 -13.10 -5.25
CA LEU A 62 3.05 -13.59 -3.89
C LEU A 62 2.63 -15.04 -3.73
N GLN A 63 1.45 -15.43 -4.24
CA GLN A 63 0.99 -16.81 -4.21
C GLN A 63 1.93 -17.74 -4.99
N THR A 64 2.31 -17.32 -6.20
CA THR A 64 3.22 -18.08 -7.06
C THR A 64 4.55 -18.33 -6.37
N GLU A 65 5.11 -17.32 -5.70
CA GLU A 65 6.37 -17.48 -4.99
C GLU A 65 6.22 -18.37 -3.75
N ALA A 66 5.13 -18.22 -3.00
CA ALA A 66 4.88 -19.04 -1.81
C ALA A 66 4.78 -20.54 -2.16
N LEU A 67 4.06 -20.87 -3.23
CA LEU A 67 3.83 -22.25 -3.66
C LEU A 67 5.09 -22.97 -4.15
N LYS A 68 6.19 -22.26 -4.39
CA LYS A 68 7.49 -22.88 -4.68
C LYS A 68 8.14 -23.51 -3.46
N LYS A 69 7.74 -23.13 -2.24
CA LYS A 69 8.30 -23.70 -1.00
C LYS A 69 7.94 -25.19 -0.91
N GLU A 70 8.91 -26.01 -0.51
CA GLU A 70 8.79 -27.48 -0.46
C GLU A 70 7.58 -27.97 0.37
N ILE A 71 7.24 -27.26 1.45
CA ILE A 71 6.09 -27.58 2.29
C ILE A 71 4.76 -27.55 1.53
N PHE A 72 4.65 -26.82 0.42
CA PHE A 72 3.47 -26.78 -0.44
C PHE A 72 3.57 -27.67 -1.69
N SER A 73 4.52 -28.62 -1.72
CA SER A 73 4.67 -29.57 -2.83
C SER A 73 3.55 -30.61 -2.90
N THR A 74 2.85 -30.88 -1.79
CA THR A 74 1.74 -31.86 -1.74
C THR A 74 0.40 -31.21 -2.02
N SER A 75 -0.50 -31.92 -2.72
CA SER A 75 -1.85 -31.44 -3.03
C SER A 75 -2.65 -31.07 -1.78
N GLU A 76 -2.48 -31.82 -0.68
CA GLU A 76 -3.13 -31.54 0.60
C GLU A 76 -2.73 -30.17 1.17
N ASN A 77 -1.43 -29.87 1.19
CA ASN A 77 -0.92 -28.60 1.69
C ASN A 77 -1.28 -27.43 0.77
N GLN A 78 -1.38 -27.66 -0.55
CA GLN A 78 -1.89 -26.65 -1.49
C GLN A 78 -3.38 -26.35 -1.25
N VAL A 79 -4.19 -27.36 -0.94
CA VAL A 79 -5.60 -27.15 -0.58
C VAL A 79 -5.72 -26.30 0.69
N LEU A 80 -4.89 -26.56 1.71
CA LEU A 80 -4.86 -25.73 2.92
C LEU A 80 -4.47 -24.28 2.61
N PHE A 81 -3.43 -24.10 1.80
CA PHE A 81 -2.98 -22.79 1.32
C PHE A 81 -4.11 -21.98 0.67
N TYR A 82 -4.80 -22.55 -0.33
CA TYR A 82 -5.87 -21.84 -1.03
C TYR A 82 -7.09 -21.59 -0.14
N LYS A 83 -7.46 -22.54 0.73
CA LYS A 83 -8.58 -22.37 1.67
C LYS A 83 -8.34 -21.23 2.65
N LYS A 84 -7.10 -21.04 3.10
CA LYS A 84 -6.75 -19.99 4.08
C LYS A 84 -6.92 -18.59 3.49
N ASN A 85 -6.80 -18.43 2.16
CA ASN A 85 -7.01 -17.18 1.43
C ASN A 85 -6.25 -16.01 2.10
N LEU A 86 -4.94 -16.17 2.24
CA LEU A 86 -4.08 -15.28 3.04
C LEU A 86 -4.06 -13.82 2.57
N PHE A 87 -4.42 -13.58 1.29
CA PHE A 87 -4.48 -12.23 0.73
C PHE A 87 -5.84 -11.53 0.96
N LYS A 88 -6.84 -12.25 1.49
CA LYS A 88 -8.20 -11.73 1.74
C LYS A 88 -8.19 -10.45 2.58
N LYS A 89 -7.40 -10.41 3.64
CA LYS A 89 -7.33 -9.24 4.53
C LYS A 89 -6.77 -8.02 3.81
N VAL A 90 -5.72 -8.19 3.00
CA VAL A 90 -5.17 -7.10 2.16
C VAL A 90 -6.24 -6.57 1.22
N LYS A 91 -6.98 -7.46 0.54
CA LYS A 91 -8.11 -7.05 -0.31
C LYS A 91 -9.19 -6.34 0.47
N GLU A 92 -9.53 -6.80 1.67
CA GLU A 92 -10.59 -6.21 2.51
C GLU A 92 -10.26 -4.81 2.99
N GLU A 93 -9.04 -4.57 3.48
CA GLU A 93 -8.58 -3.23 3.85
C GLU A 93 -8.50 -2.27 2.65
N ASN A 94 -8.42 -2.84 1.44
CA ASN A 94 -8.42 -2.08 0.19
C ASN A 94 -9.74 -2.23 -0.59
N LYS A 95 -10.78 -2.84 0.00
CA LYS A 95 -12.13 -2.83 -0.58
C LYS A 95 -12.56 -1.38 -0.59
N PHE A 96 -13.00 -0.93 -1.76
CA PHE A 96 -13.02 0.47 -2.10
C PHE A 96 -14.10 1.26 -1.35
N ASP A 97 -13.80 1.66 -0.12
CA ASP A 97 -14.52 2.71 0.59
C ASP A 97 -13.80 4.05 0.45
N MET A 98 -13.88 4.63 -0.75
CA MET A 98 -13.55 6.05 -0.98
C MET A 98 -14.67 6.99 -0.52
N THR A 99 -15.67 6.50 0.23
CA THR A 99 -16.68 7.38 0.85
C THR A 99 -16.19 7.99 2.15
N GLN A 100 -15.03 7.54 2.66
CA GLN A 100 -14.06 8.49 3.17
C GLN A 100 -13.58 9.38 2.01
N LYS A 101 -14.49 10.20 1.44
CA LYS A 101 -14.16 11.61 1.23
C LYS A 101 -13.40 11.93 2.50
N ILE A 102 -12.10 12.15 2.40
CA ILE A 102 -11.33 12.60 3.55
C ILE A 102 -12.10 13.86 3.90
N LYS A 103 -13.01 13.77 4.87
CA LYS A 103 -13.61 14.94 5.45
C LYS A 103 -12.35 15.54 6.01
N TYR A 104 -11.87 16.58 5.36
CA TYR A 104 -10.76 17.42 5.77
C TYR A 104 -11.14 18.14 7.09
N LYS A 105 -11.92 17.50 7.95
CA LYS A 105 -12.23 17.89 9.29
C LYS A 105 -11.03 17.50 10.14
N LYS A 106 -10.07 18.42 10.10
CA LYS A 106 -9.05 18.72 11.11
C LYS A 106 -7.95 17.66 11.23
N GLY A 107 -6.74 18.09 10.87
CA GLY A 107 -5.52 17.29 10.80
C GLY A 107 -5.21 16.40 12.02
N GLU A 108 -5.83 16.60 13.18
CA GLU A 108 -5.68 15.74 14.35
C GLU A 108 -6.28 14.34 14.17
N GLU A 109 -7.46 14.20 13.55
CA GLU A 109 -8.10 12.89 13.36
C GLU A 109 -7.34 12.05 12.34
N LEU A 110 -6.94 12.65 11.21
CA LEU A 110 -6.09 11.99 10.23
C LEU A 110 -4.72 11.65 10.84
N GLU A 111 -4.09 12.57 11.56
CA GLU A 111 -2.80 12.30 12.23
C GLU A 111 -2.92 11.18 13.26
N LYS A 112 -4.03 11.10 13.99
CA LYS A 112 -4.33 9.98 14.89
C LYS A 112 -4.47 8.67 14.12
N ASN A 113 -5.28 8.63 13.06
CA ASN A 113 -5.48 7.43 12.24
C ASN A 113 -4.17 6.95 11.59
N LEU A 114 -3.33 7.87 11.12
CA LEU A 114 -2.00 7.57 10.60
C LEU A 114 -1.11 6.94 11.68
N LYS A 115 -1.08 7.52 12.90
CA LYS A 115 -0.33 6.98 14.04
C LYS A 115 -0.82 5.61 14.47
N GLU A 116 -2.14 5.41 14.55
CA GLU A 116 -2.76 4.12 14.90
C GLU A 116 -2.48 3.05 13.85
N ALA A 117 -2.44 3.42 12.57
CA ALA A 117 -1.99 2.55 11.48
C ALA A 117 -0.46 2.38 11.43
N GLY A 118 0.29 2.98 12.36
CA GLY A 118 1.76 2.94 12.44
C GLY A 118 2.48 3.69 11.30
N ILE A 119 1.77 4.53 10.56
CA ILE A 119 2.31 5.34 9.47
C ILE A 119 3.07 6.54 10.06
N ILE A 120 4.40 6.52 9.92
CA ILE A 120 5.27 7.60 10.40
C ILE A 120 5.92 8.32 9.21
N PHE A 121 5.82 9.65 9.19
CA PHE A 121 6.48 10.51 8.21
C PHE A 121 7.78 11.06 8.79
N ALA A 122 8.93 10.70 8.23
CA ALA A 122 10.21 11.25 8.66
C ALA A 122 10.35 12.75 8.32
N THR A 123 11.09 13.48 9.17
CA THR A 123 11.31 14.93 9.05
C THR A 123 12.60 15.32 8.31
N SER A 124 13.34 14.36 7.74
CA SER A 124 14.70 14.54 7.21
C SER A 124 14.79 15.12 5.78
N GLY A 125 13.78 15.84 5.30
CA GLY A 125 13.80 16.53 3.99
C GLY A 125 13.48 15.64 2.77
N VAL A 126 13.61 14.32 2.89
CA VAL A 126 12.95 13.34 2.01
C VAL A 126 11.88 12.66 2.84
N VAL A 127 10.63 12.73 2.41
CA VAL A 127 9.54 12.08 3.12
C VAL A 127 9.73 10.57 2.99
N SER A 128 10.18 9.91 4.06
CA SER A 128 10.13 8.45 4.14
C SER A 128 8.94 8.07 5.01
N ILE A 129 8.02 7.31 4.43
CA ILE A 129 6.93 6.68 5.17
C ILE A 129 7.40 5.33 5.70
N ILE A 130 7.20 5.10 7.00
CA ILE A 130 7.33 3.78 7.61
C ILE A 130 5.91 3.22 7.77
N ILE A 131 5.67 2.01 7.26
CA ILE A 131 4.38 1.32 7.37
C ILE A 131 4.64 -0.02 8.07
N PRO A 132 3.93 -0.35 9.17
CA PRO A 132 4.09 -1.63 9.84
C PRO A 132 3.64 -2.75 8.91
N SER A 133 4.35 -3.88 8.95
CA SER A 133 4.03 -5.06 8.14
C SER A 133 3.15 -6.08 8.86
N ILE A 134 2.74 -5.80 10.11
CA ILE A 134 1.95 -6.73 10.92
C ILE A 134 0.45 -6.63 10.58
N VAL A 135 0.01 -5.45 10.15
CA VAL A 135 -1.38 -5.18 9.76
C VAL A 135 -1.39 -4.57 8.37
N PRO A 136 -2.20 -5.08 7.44
CA PRO A 136 -2.34 -4.45 6.13
C PRO A 136 -2.94 -3.05 6.30
N VAL A 137 -2.28 -2.06 5.71
CA VAL A 137 -2.73 -0.67 5.72
C VAL A 137 -3.48 -0.39 4.41
N SER A 138 -4.58 0.37 4.49
CA SER A 138 -5.30 0.78 3.29
C SER A 138 -4.50 1.79 2.46
N ILE A 139 -4.47 1.61 1.15
CA ILE A 139 -3.82 2.56 0.23
C ILE A 139 -4.47 3.95 0.27
N GLY A 140 -5.77 4.03 0.58
CA GLY A 140 -6.47 5.30 0.78
C GLY A 140 -5.85 6.12 1.91
N LEU A 141 -5.52 5.47 3.03
CA LEU A 141 -4.86 6.13 4.17
C LEU A 141 -3.43 6.57 3.82
N VAL A 142 -2.71 5.80 3.00
CA VAL A 142 -1.39 6.17 2.47
C VAL A 142 -1.48 7.46 1.64
N ILE A 143 -2.44 7.52 0.71
CA ILE A 143 -2.65 8.70 -0.15
C ILE A 143 -3.05 9.93 0.67
N ALA A 144 -3.99 9.75 1.60
CA ALA A 144 -4.45 10.78 2.53
C ALA A 144 -3.28 11.37 3.32
N GLY A 145 -2.42 10.50 3.87
CA GLY A 145 -1.26 10.91 4.63
C GLY A 145 -0.24 11.67 3.80
N VAL A 146 0.03 11.23 2.55
CA VAL A 146 0.92 11.95 1.63
C VAL A 146 0.36 13.34 1.32
N LEU A 147 -0.93 13.46 1.00
CA LEU A 147 -1.58 14.75 0.74
C LEU A 147 -1.46 15.69 1.96
N TYR A 148 -1.83 15.20 3.15
CA TYR A 148 -1.75 15.95 4.41
C TYR A 148 -0.33 16.43 4.72
N TYR A 149 0.66 15.56 4.57
CA TYR A 149 2.06 15.91 4.83
C TYR A 149 2.56 17.02 3.90
N ASN A 150 2.27 16.90 2.60
CA ASN A 150 2.67 17.92 1.62
C ASN A 150 1.94 19.26 1.85
N ALA A 151 0.65 19.23 2.23
CA ALA A 151 -0.10 20.43 2.63
C ALA A 151 0.50 21.10 3.87
N LYS A 152 0.85 20.33 4.91
CA LYS A 152 1.48 20.85 6.14
C LYS A 152 2.84 21.50 5.85
N LYS A 153 3.68 20.87 5.02
CA LYS A 153 5.00 21.40 4.62
C LYS A 153 4.88 22.68 3.77
N SER A 154 3.86 22.75 2.92
CA SER A 154 3.64 23.88 2.01
C SER A 154 2.98 25.11 2.64
N SER A 155 2.46 25.02 3.88
CA SER A 155 1.96 26.18 4.65
C SER A 155 2.95 27.34 4.79
N LYS A 156 4.25 27.10 4.54
CA LYS A 156 5.34 28.09 4.56
C LYS A 156 5.76 28.60 3.18
N ILE A 157 5.17 28.10 2.09
CA ILE A 157 5.55 28.40 0.69
C ILE A 157 4.62 29.48 0.11
N ARG A 158 5.16 30.40 -0.70
CA ARG A 158 4.36 31.45 -1.36
C ARG A 158 3.30 30.83 -2.28
N LYS A 159 2.13 31.46 -2.38
CA LYS A 159 0.95 31.00 -3.16
C LYS A 159 1.22 30.60 -4.63
N ASN A 160 2.32 31.06 -5.24
CA ASN A 160 2.63 30.89 -6.67
C ASN A 160 3.78 29.91 -6.95
N LYS A 161 3.93 28.85 -6.12
CA LYS A 161 4.93 27.78 -6.31
C LYS A 161 4.27 26.39 -6.26
N PHE A 162 3.02 26.29 -6.70
CA PHE A 162 2.24 25.06 -6.62
C PHE A 162 2.88 23.93 -7.42
N ASN A 163 3.41 24.23 -8.61
CA ASN A 163 4.12 23.26 -9.43
C ASN A 163 5.32 22.61 -8.72
N GLU A 164 6.02 23.32 -7.84
CA GLU A 164 7.11 22.73 -7.02
C GLU A 164 6.54 21.76 -5.97
N ILE A 165 5.45 22.14 -5.30
CA ILE A 165 4.75 21.33 -4.30
C ILE A 165 4.22 20.03 -4.93
N ILE A 166 3.70 20.09 -6.16
CA ILE A 166 3.17 18.93 -6.87
C ILE A 166 4.25 17.94 -7.27
N LYS A 167 5.40 18.43 -7.75
CA LYS A 167 6.54 17.56 -8.04
C LYS A 167 7.00 16.82 -6.79
N GLU A 168 7.04 17.51 -5.66
CA GLU A 168 7.36 16.88 -4.38
C GLU A 168 6.27 15.87 -3.96
N TYR A 169 5.00 16.23 -4.10
CA TYR A 169 3.86 15.35 -3.84
C TYR A 169 3.94 14.04 -4.66
N LEU A 170 4.12 14.11 -5.98
CA LEU A 170 4.19 12.95 -6.86
C LEU A 170 5.38 12.05 -6.50
N LYS A 171 6.53 12.64 -6.19
CA LYS A 171 7.71 11.91 -5.71
C LYS A 171 7.40 11.17 -4.40
N ASN A 172 6.78 11.86 -3.44
CA ASN A 172 6.42 11.29 -2.15
C ASN A 172 5.37 10.20 -2.31
N LEU A 173 4.38 10.38 -3.19
CA LEU A 173 3.37 9.39 -3.49
C LEU A 173 3.99 8.12 -4.07
N LYS A 174 4.90 8.24 -5.05
CA LYS A 174 5.62 7.09 -5.61
C LYS A 174 6.32 6.27 -4.52
N ILE A 175 7.13 6.92 -3.70
CA ILE A 175 7.87 6.28 -2.60
C ILE A 175 6.90 5.58 -1.63
N SER A 176 5.78 6.24 -1.34
CA SER A 176 4.77 5.74 -0.39
C SER A 176 4.05 4.50 -0.92
N LEU A 177 3.71 4.47 -2.21
CA LEU A 177 3.13 3.30 -2.86
C LEU A 177 4.10 2.12 -2.90
N GLN A 178 5.39 2.38 -3.14
CA GLN A 178 6.43 1.36 -3.08
C GLN A 178 6.57 0.79 -1.65
N LYS A 179 6.59 1.65 -0.64
CA LYS A 179 6.63 1.23 0.77
C LYS A 179 5.38 0.47 1.20
N TRP A 180 4.23 0.83 0.65
CA TRP A 180 2.99 0.09 0.88
C TRP A 180 3.08 -1.32 0.29
N VAL A 181 3.60 -1.48 -0.93
CA VAL A 181 3.87 -2.79 -1.53
C VAL A 181 4.83 -3.62 -0.66
N GLU A 182 5.94 -3.03 -0.19
CA GLU A 182 6.88 -3.71 0.70
C GLU A 182 6.20 -4.19 2.01
N SER A 183 5.29 -3.38 2.56
CA SER A 183 4.51 -3.76 3.75
C SER A 183 3.57 -4.93 3.46
N VAL A 184 2.87 -4.91 2.32
CA VAL A 184 1.99 -6.01 1.88
C VAL A 184 2.79 -7.30 1.67
N ASP A 185 3.95 -7.22 1.02
CA ASP A 185 4.84 -8.37 0.81
C ASP A 185 5.29 -9.00 2.13
N LYS A 186 5.76 -8.18 3.08
CA LYS A 186 6.15 -8.65 4.42
C LYS A 186 4.98 -9.19 5.24
N TYR A 187 3.82 -8.55 5.16
CA TYR A 187 2.60 -9.04 5.80
C TYR A 187 2.26 -10.44 5.28
N TYR A 188 2.24 -10.61 3.96
CA TYR A 188 1.93 -11.88 3.34
C TYR A 188 2.95 -12.96 3.71
N GLU A 189 4.24 -12.63 3.70
CA GLU A 189 5.30 -13.54 4.15
C GLU A 189 5.10 -14.02 5.60
N ASN A 190 4.71 -13.11 6.51
CA ASN A 190 4.38 -13.49 7.88
C ASN A 190 3.19 -14.45 7.96
N GLU A 191 2.15 -14.21 7.18
CA GLU A 191 0.97 -15.08 7.12
C GLU A 191 1.30 -16.46 6.53
N ILE A 192 2.22 -16.53 5.55
CA ILE A 192 2.76 -17.78 5.05
C ILE A 192 3.51 -18.54 6.15
N ASN A 193 4.40 -17.87 6.87
CA ASN A 193 5.18 -18.51 7.93
C ASN A 193 4.26 -19.10 9.01
N LYS A 194 3.19 -18.40 9.39
CA LYS A 194 2.18 -18.94 10.31
C LYS A 194 1.51 -20.20 9.77
N LEU A 195 1.11 -20.21 8.50
CA LEU A 195 0.52 -21.39 7.87
C LEU A 195 1.51 -22.57 7.81
N GLU A 196 2.78 -22.30 7.55
CA GLU A 196 3.81 -23.35 7.58
C GLU A 196 3.94 -23.98 8.97
N ASP A 197 3.94 -23.16 10.02
CA ASP A 197 4.03 -23.63 11.39
C ASP A 197 2.79 -24.43 11.79
N GLU A 198 1.59 -23.99 11.39
CA GLU A 198 0.34 -24.77 11.54
C GLU A 198 0.48 -26.17 10.90
N ILE A 199 0.91 -26.24 9.64
CA ILE A 199 1.08 -27.52 8.92
C ILE A 199 2.13 -28.42 9.59
N LYS A 200 3.27 -27.85 10.03
CA LYS A 200 4.33 -28.61 10.69
C LYS A 200 3.87 -29.18 12.02
N ASN A 201 3.11 -28.40 12.81
CA ASN A 201 2.62 -28.82 14.12
C ASN A 201 1.55 -29.90 14.00
N SER A 202 0.58 -29.78 13.08
CA SER A 202 -0.43 -30.83 12.86
C SER A 202 0.19 -32.17 12.43
N LYS A 203 1.29 -32.16 11.67
CA LYS A 203 2.02 -33.37 11.29
C LYS A 203 2.80 -34.01 12.45
N LYS A 204 3.17 -33.25 13.49
CA LYS A 204 3.82 -33.79 14.69
C LYS A 204 2.79 -34.43 15.62
N GLU A 205 1.67 -33.76 15.86
CA GLU A 205 0.58 -34.29 16.70
C GLU A 205 0.03 -35.63 16.18
N LEU A 206 -0.03 -35.82 14.85
CA LEU A 206 -0.41 -37.10 14.24
C LEU A 206 0.62 -38.22 14.45
N LYS A 207 1.91 -37.89 14.61
CA LYS A 207 2.97 -38.88 14.85
C LYS A 207 3.07 -39.27 16.33
N ASP A 208 2.81 -38.33 17.23
CA ASP A 208 2.90 -38.54 18.67
C ASP A 208 1.64 -39.23 19.26
N GLY A 209 0.54 -39.29 18.49
CA GLY A 209 -0.72 -39.96 18.88
C GLY A 209 -0.87 -41.41 18.38
N GLU A 210 0.15 -41.97 17.71
CA GLU A 210 0.18 -43.37 17.24
C GLU A 210 0.97 -44.31 18.18
N GLU A 211 1.38 -43.87 19.38
CA GLU A 211 1.98 -44.71 20.45
C GLU A 211 0.94 -45.24 21.46
#